data_AF-A0A2P2I2Q5-F1
#
_entry.id   AF-A0A2P2I2Q5-F1
#
_cell.length_a   1.000
_cell.length_b   1.000
_cell.length_c   1.000
_cell.angle_alpha   90.00
_cell.angle_beta   90.00
_cell.angle_gamma   90.00
#
_symmetry.space_group_name_H-M   'P 1'
#
loop_
_entity.id
_entity.type
_entity.pdbx_description
1 polymer ?
#
loop_
_entity_poly.entity_id
_entity_poly.type
_entity_poly.pdbx_seq_one_letter_code
_entity_poly.pdbx_strand_id
1 'polypeptide(L)'
;GRSGVMRSLLVFMLVAATAFVITVTFSHKFGYVFPSRGSSSCSGRCGDDYASHGGCQCSVECPSLGNCCSDYEAVCLTCTNRCTESTQVGSPCQCDSECVIANNCCKDYQEICEKSNVVGNITDEELLLLSEELYALDTNNVASLISLDKQATTSSHDTDDRAPNPLFKSVAPEAFTSSTSRLFETLRDNYNREMGEAEDNTEKEQAEVSVFLDSIMATSIMARLAGFMTEKRLINGTLRGTIEQIWFTVYSRTGGVLDSSGFEHVFLGELKENIVGGFHNWINFYREEQAGNIDYKGYIDYVDLGEAGHVFTNRFSWFDAKKPIGGGYIGASPEFELAMFTLCFITRPNSLCRVQTNGHSYAIQTWDFDGKMLLGTAYPLVA
;
A
#
# COMPACT_ATOMS: atom_id res chain seq x y z
N GLY A 1 -64.81 -20.23 -25.19
CA GLY A 1 -64.37 -19.75 -26.53
C GLY A 1 -65.40 -18.77 -27.07
N ARG A 2 -64.93 -17.56 -27.41
CA ARG A 2 -65.54 -16.49 -28.23
C ARG A 2 -67.08 -16.34 -28.23
N SER A 3 -67.58 -15.30 -27.54
CA SER A 3 -68.59 -14.34 -28.07
C SER A 3 -69.27 -13.48 -26.99
N GLY A 4 -68.53 -12.98 -25.99
CA GLY A 4 -69.00 -11.89 -25.13
C GLY A 4 -68.37 -10.53 -25.45
N VAL A 5 -67.45 -10.50 -26.40
CA VAL A 5 -66.74 -9.31 -26.90
C VAL A 5 -67.68 -8.53 -27.82
N MET A 6 -68.74 -7.94 -27.26
CA MET A 6 -69.51 -6.87 -27.92
C MET A 6 -70.46 -6.10 -26.99
N ARG A 7 -70.39 -6.31 -25.66
CA ARG A 7 -71.12 -5.49 -24.69
C ARG A 7 -70.26 -4.56 -23.82
N SER A 8 -68.93 -4.63 -23.91
CA SER A 8 -68.02 -3.71 -23.19
C SER A 8 -67.61 -2.45 -23.95
N LEU A 9 -68.13 -2.20 -25.16
CA LEU A 9 -67.74 -1.06 -26.00
C LEU A 9 -68.73 0.12 -25.98
N LEU A 10 -69.82 0.05 -25.21
CA LEU A 10 -70.82 1.12 -25.11
C LEU A 10 -70.92 1.79 -23.73
N VAL A 11 -70.19 1.29 -22.71
CA VAL A 11 -70.13 1.92 -21.38
C VAL A 11 -68.86 2.76 -21.18
N PHE A 12 -67.83 2.57 -22.02
CA PHE A 12 -66.57 3.34 -21.94
C PHE A 12 -66.57 4.65 -22.74
N MET A 13 -67.59 4.92 -23.56
CA MET A 13 -67.71 6.17 -24.34
C MET A 13 -68.49 7.28 -23.62
N LEU A 14 -69.05 7.03 -22.42
CA LEU A 14 -69.79 8.07 -21.66
C LEU A 14 -69.03 8.67 -20.48
N VAL A 15 -67.81 8.19 -20.17
CA VAL A 15 -66.96 8.74 -19.09
C VAL A 15 -65.82 9.61 -19.64
N ALA A 16 -65.68 9.69 -20.96
CA ALA A 16 -64.65 10.49 -21.63
C ALA A 16 -65.09 11.92 -22.04
N ALA A 17 -66.32 12.34 -21.72
CA ALA A 17 -66.87 13.64 -22.14
C ALA A 17 -67.12 14.64 -20.99
N THR A 18 -66.67 14.36 -19.77
CA THR A 18 -66.77 15.28 -18.61
C THR A 18 -65.41 15.70 -18.04
N ALA A 19 -64.31 15.40 -18.73
CA ALA A 19 -62.94 15.72 -18.31
C ALA A 19 -62.25 16.83 -19.12
N PHE A 20 -63.00 17.65 -19.89
CA PHE A 20 -62.40 18.65 -20.80
C PHE A 20 -62.83 20.12 -20.60
N VAL A 21 -63.51 20.50 -19.51
CA VAL A 21 -63.98 21.90 -19.33
C VAL A 21 -63.75 22.48 -17.93
N ILE A 22 -62.83 21.94 -17.12
CA ILE A 22 -62.45 22.59 -15.85
C ILE A 22 -60.93 22.68 -15.75
N THR A 23 -60.33 23.32 -16.75
CA THR A 23 -59.11 24.10 -16.56
C THR A 23 -59.49 25.56 -16.74
N VAL A 24 -58.83 26.41 -15.94
CA VAL A 24 -58.84 27.89 -15.96
C VAL A 24 -59.76 28.54 -14.91
N THR A 25 -59.09 29.32 -14.03
CA THR A 25 -59.57 30.23 -12.98
C THR A 25 -59.78 29.66 -11.57
N PHE A 26 -58.72 29.56 -10.77
CA PHE A 26 -58.53 30.40 -9.57
C PHE A 26 -57.21 30.07 -8.86
N SER A 27 -56.24 30.97 -8.96
CA SER A 27 -55.09 31.03 -8.05
C SER A 27 -55.57 31.49 -6.67
N HIS A 28 -55.18 30.81 -5.59
CA HIS A 28 -54.49 31.41 -4.44
C HIS A 28 -54.41 30.47 -3.23
N LYS A 29 -53.24 30.51 -2.58
CA LYS A 29 -52.95 30.12 -1.19
C LYS A 29 -53.06 28.63 -0.87
N PHE A 30 -51.97 27.90 -1.07
CA PHE A 30 -51.27 27.21 0.03
C PHE A 30 -49.83 26.98 -0.44
N GLY A 31 -48.89 27.64 0.22
CA GLY A 31 -47.47 27.41 -0.01
C GLY A 31 -47.11 26.01 0.47
N TYR A 32 -46.81 25.12 -0.47
CA TYR A 32 -45.96 23.97 -0.20
C TYR A 32 -44.65 24.23 -0.91
N VAL A 33 -43.73 24.83 -0.16
CA VAL A 33 -42.30 24.81 -0.49
C VAL A 33 -41.86 23.36 -0.33
N PHE A 34 -41.70 22.65 -1.43
CA PHE A 34 -40.87 21.46 -1.46
C PHE A 34 -39.45 21.94 -1.84
N PRO A 35 -38.43 21.72 -1.00
CA PRO A 35 -37.06 21.98 -1.40
C PRO A 35 -36.68 20.90 -2.41
N SER A 36 -36.63 21.24 -3.70
CA SER A 36 -35.88 20.42 -4.65
C SER A 36 -34.41 20.51 -4.24
N ARG A 37 -33.89 19.47 -3.57
CA ARG A 37 -32.45 19.23 -3.47
C ARG A 37 -31.91 18.84 -4.86
N GLY A 38 -31.97 19.76 -5.81
CA GLY A 38 -31.08 19.71 -6.98
C GLY A 38 -29.72 20.17 -6.50
N SER A 39 -28.68 19.38 -6.74
CA SER A 39 -27.29 19.81 -6.47
C SER A 39 -27.04 21.14 -7.18
N SER A 40 -26.61 22.16 -6.45
CA SER A 40 -26.23 23.47 -7.00
C SER A 40 -24.81 23.49 -7.56
N SER A 41 -24.16 22.32 -7.64
CA SER A 41 -22.74 22.17 -7.96
C SER A 41 -22.51 21.09 -9.01
N CYS A 42 -21.43 21.27 -9.78
CA CYS A 42 -20.92 20.28 -10.74
C CYS A 42 -19.86 19.34 -10.19
N SER A 43 -19.49 19.41 -8.91
CA SER A 43 -18.54 18.47 -8.31
C SER A 43 -19.06 17.03 -8.42
N GLY A 44 -18.29 16.16 -9.09
CA GLY A 44 -18.64 14.77 -9.36
C GLY A 44 -19.78 14.56 -10.36
N ARG A 45 -20.12 15.59 -11.17
CA ARG A 45 -21.26 15.60 -12.11
C ARG A 45 -20.88 16.05 -13.52
N CYS A 46 -19.60 16.15 -13.82
CA CYS A 46 -19.13 16.67 -15.10
C CYS A 46 -19.44 15.66 -16.23
N GLY A 47 -20.25 16.09 -17.20
CA GLY A 47 -20.71 15.20 -18.26
C GLY A 47 -21.93 14.36 -17.91
N ASP A 48 -22.64 14.67 -16.82
CA ASP A 48 -23.95 14.10 -16.52
C ASP A 48 -24.90 14.22 -17.71
N ASP A 49 -25.71 13.18 -17.94
CA ASP A 49 -26.82 13.23 -18.89
C ASP A 49 -27.79 14.36 -18.57
N TYR A 50 -28.38 14.95 -19.61
CA TYR A 50 -29.32 16.05 -19.48
C TYR A 50 -30.55 15.66 -18.63
N ALA A 51 -30.63 16.20 -17.42
CA ALA A 51 -31.75 15.96 -16.51
C ALA A 51 -32.85 17.00 -16.77
N SER A 52 -33.94 16.58 -17.43
CA SER A 52 -35.05 17.47 -17.84
C SER A 52 -35.85 18.11 -16.69
N HIS A 53 -35.65 17.69 -15.43
CA HIS A 53 -36.45 18.12 -14.29
C HIS A 53 -35.59 18.42 -13.04
N GLY A 54 -35.25 19.70 -12.83
CA GLY A 54 -35.18 20.25 -11.47
C GLY A 54 -33.84 20.75 -10.89
N GLY A 55 -32.84 21.11 -11.71
CA GLY A 55 -31.60 21.71 -11.22
C GLY A 55 -30.75 22.33 -12.33
N CYS A 56 -29.64 22.97 -11.94
CA CYS A 56 -28.61 23.39 -12.89
C CYS A 56 -27.88 22.17 -13.49
N GLN A 57 -27.40 22.33 -14.72
CA GLN A 57 -26.83 21.25 -15.52
C GLN A 57 -25.29 21.29 -15.50
N CYS A 58 -24.69 20.12 -15.72
CA CYS A 58 -23.24 19.94 -15.82
C CYS A 58 -22.83 19.14 -17.08
N SER A 59 -23.75 19.08 -18.05
CA SER A 59 -23.52 18.48 -19.36
C SER A 59 -22.79 19.46 -20.28
N VAL A 60 -22.17 18.95 -21.35
CA VAL A 60 -21.43 19.77 -22.32
C VAL A 60 -22.31 20.74 -23.10
N GLU A 61 -23.62 20.50 -23.17
CA GLU A 61 -24.60 21.38 -23.83
C GLU A 61 -25.05 22.54 -22.96
N CYS A 62 -24.85 22.49 -21.63
CA CYS A 62 -25.37 23.50 -20.71
C CYS A 62 -24.96 24.95 -21.03
N PRO A 63 -23.73 25.24 -21.54
CA PRO A 63 -23.34 26.61 -21.85
C PRO A 63 -24.17 27.20 -22.99
N SER A 64 -24.55 26.36 -23.96
CA SER A 64 -25.39 26.77 -25.09
C SER A 64 -26.85 26.99 -24.70
N LEU A 65 -27.32 26.28 -23.67
CA LEU A 65 -28.69 26.34 -23.16
C LEU A 65 -28.87 27.37 -22.03
N GLY A 66 -27.77 27.92 -21.50
CA GLY A 66 -27.78 28.92 -20.43
C GLY A 66 -28.29 28.38 -19.08
N ASN A 67 -28.12 27.08 -18.83
CA ASN A 67 -28.65 26.40 -17.64
C ASN A 67 -27.57 25.68 -16.81
N CYS A 68 -26.29 26.01 -17.00
CA CYS A 68 -25.18 25.44 -16.22
C CYS A 68 -25.28 25.78 -14.73
N CYS A 69 -24.69 24.93 -13.87
CA CYS A 69 -24.40 25.33 -12.50
C CYS A 69 -23.39 26.48 -12.47
N SER A 70 -23.47 27.32 -11.44
CA SER A 70 -22.62 28.51 -11.31
C SER A 70 -21.12 28.18 -11.21
N ASP A 71 -20.79 26.96 -10.80
CA ASP A 71 -19.43 26.44 -10.65
C ASP A 71 -18.97 25.59 -11.84
N TYR A 72 -19.77 25.44 -12.91
CA TYR A 72 -19.46 24.57 -14.04
C TYR A 72 -18.07 24.83 -14.63
N GLU A 73 -17.72 26.08 -14.91
CA GLU A 73 -16.39 26.42 -15.45
C GLU A 73 -15.27 26.13 -14.44
N ALA A 74 -15.51 26.43 -13.17
CA ALA A 74 -14.52 26.28 -12.11
C ALA A 74 -14.28 24.81 -11.71
N VAL A 75 -15.19 23.91 -12.07
CA VAL A 75 -15.13 22.49 -11.68
C VAL A 75 -14.87 21.57 -12.88
N CYS A 76 -15.55 21.78 -14.01
CA CYS A 76 -15.49 20.84 -15.13
C CYS A 76 -14.43 21.19 -16.20
N LEU A 77 -13.88 22.41 -16.19
CA LEU A 77 -12.87 22.86 -17.18
C LEU A 77 -11.44 22.92 -16.63
N THR A 78 -11.21 22.33 -15.46
CA THR A 78 -9.92 22.25 -14.77
C THR A 78 -9.68 20.84 -14.26
N CYS A 79 -8.42 20.46 -14.09
CA CYS A 79 -8.03 19.23 -13.41
C CYS A 79 -7.85 19.34 -11.89
N THR A 80 -8.15 20.49 -11.29
CA THR A 80 -8.08 20.68 -9.83
C THR A 80 -8.93 19.62 -9.11
N ASN A 81 -8.30 18.77 -8.29
CA ASN A 81 -8.92 17.63 -7.58
C ASN A 81 -9.53 16.53 -8.49
N ARG A 82 -9.16 16.46 -9.78
CA ARG A 82 -9.72 15.50 -10.76
C ARG A 82 -8.69 14.54 -11.37
N CYS A 83 -7.41 14.61 -10.98
CA CYS A 83 -6.34 13.79 -11.56
C CYS A 83 -6.46 12.28 -11.28
N THR A 84 -7.27 11.88 -10.29
CA THR A 84 -7.50 10.47 -9.91
C THR A 84 -8.87 9.96 -10.30
N GLU A 85 -9.67 10.76 -11.02
CA GLU A 85 -10.98 10.35 -11.50
C GLU A 85 -10.81 9.39 -12.68
N SER A 86 -11.62 8.34 -12.74
CA SER A 86 -11.74 7.52 -13.94
C SER A 86 -12.35 8.35 -15.09
N THR A 87 -12.08 7.95 -16.33
CA THR A 87 -12.61 8.62 -17.52
C THR A 87 -14.13 8.84 -17.42
N GLN A 88 -14.55 10.10 -17.45
CA GLN A 88 -15.95 10.49 -17.39
C GLN A 88 -16.49 10.70 -18.80
N VAL A 89 -17.18 9.70 -19.33
CA VAL A 89 -17.83 9.80 -20.65
C VAL A 89 -18.80 10.97 -20.64
N GLY A 90 -18.67 11.88 -21.63
CA GLY A 90 -19.50 13.09 -21.72
C GLY A 90 -18.93 14.32 -21.02
N SER A 91 -17.81 14.21 -20.28
CA SER A 91 -17.12 15.39 -19.72
C SER A 91 -16.53 16.28 -20.83
N PRO A 92 -16.49 17.63 -20.63
CA PRO A 92 -15.90 18.56 -21.60
C PRO A 92 -14.40 18.36 -21.82
N CYS A 93 -13.70 17.83 -20.82
CA CYS A 93 -12.30 17.43 -20.87
C CYS A 93 -12.00 16.39 -19.78
N GLN A 94 -10.97 15.57 -20.01
CA GLN A 94 -10.53 14.51 -19.11
C GLN A 94 -9.27 14.92 -18.32
N CYS A 95 -9.07 14.26 -17.19
CA CYS A 95 -7.91 14.45 -16.32
C CYS A 95 -7.21 13.13 -15.94
N ASP A 96 -7.57 12.03 -16.62
CA ASP A 96 -6.90 10.75 -16.54
C ASP A 96 -5.69 10.66 -17.49
N SER A 97 -4.84 9.65 -17.33
CA SER A 97 -3.65 9.47 -18.16
C SER A 97 -3.93 9.14 -19.63
N GLU A 98 -5.07 8.56 -19.94
CA GLU A 98 -5.48 8.19 -21.31
C GLU A 98 -5.89 9.42 -22.13
N CYS A 99 -6.18 10.55 -21.48
CA CYS A 99 -6.58 11.78 -22.15
C CYS A 99 -5.54 12.30 -23.15
N VAL A 100 -4.26 11.99 -22.91
CA VAL A 100 -3.13 12.39 -23.77
C VAL A 100 -3.23 11.67 -25.11
N ILE A 101 -3.59 10.38 -25.08
CA ILE A 101 -3.75 9.56 -26.28
C ILE A 101 -5.05 9.93 -27.00
N ALA A 102 -6.13 10.15 -26.24
CA ALA A 102 -7.42 10.57 -26.79
C ALA A 102 -7.47 12.05 -27.22
N ASN A 103 -6.42 12.82 -26.92
CA ASN A 103 -6.30 14.27 -27.17
C ASN A 103 -7.51 15.07 -26.65
N ASN A 104 -7.97 14.76 -25.43
CA ASN A 104 -9.14 15.37 -24.81
C ASN A 104 -8.88 15.84 -23.36
N CYS A 105 -7.60 16.05 -23.00
CA CYS A 105 -7.21 16.55 -21.69
C CYS A 105 -7.73 17.97 -21.41
N CYS A 106 -7.95 18.32 -20.14
CA CYS A 106 -8.17 19.71 -19.76
C CYS A 106 -6.90 20.55 -20.02
N LYS A 107 -7.07 21.86 -20.26
CA LYS A 107 -5.98 22.77 -20.62
C LYS A 107 -4.84 22.82 -19.60
N ASP A 108 -5.17 22.56 -18.34
CA ASP A 108 -4.28 22.58 -17.19
C ASP A 108 -3.86 21.17 -16.77
N TYR A 109 -4.22 20.12 -17.52
CA TYR A 109 -3.78 18.75 -17.26
C TYR A 109 -2.27 18.66 -17.15
N GLN A 110 -1.53 19.29 -18.06
CA GLN A 110 -0.06 19.25 -18.00
C GLN A 110 0.50 19.91 -16.73
N GLU A 111 -0.16 20.94 -16.21
CA GLU A 111 0.32 21.71 -15.06
C GLU A 111 -0.14 21.13 -13.73
N ILE A 112 -1.37 20.61 -13.68
CA ILE A 112 -2.03 20.13 -12.46
C ILE A 112 -1.91 18.62 -12.32
N CYS A 113 -1.94 17.86 -13.41
CA CYS A 113 -1.83 16.41 -13.37
C CYS A 113 -0.50 15.91 -13.92
N GLU A 114 0.09 16.43 -14.99
CA GLU A 114 1.36 15.91 -15.54
C GLU A 114 2.59 16.41 -14.74
N LYS A 115 2.63 17.69 -14.37
CA LYS A 115 3.65 18.24 -13.45
C LYS A 115 3.44 17.81 -12.00
N SER A 116 2.24 17.35 -11.63
CA SER A 116 1.97 16.67 -10.35
C SER A 116 2.10 15.13 -10.46
N ASN A 117 2.10 14.57 -11.67
CA ASN A 117 2.46 13.17 -12.00
C ASN A 117 3.96 13.02 -12.28
N VAL A 118 4.77 14.00 -11.89
CA VAL A 118 6.13 13.70 -11.42
C VAL A 118 6.01 13.19 -9.98
N VAL A 119 5.31 12.06 -9.78
CA VAL A 119 5.82 11.07 -8.83
C VAL A 119 7.12 10.64 -9.47
N GLY A 120 8.24 11.13 -8.94
CA GLY A 120 9.52 11.16 -9.64
C GLY A 120 9.75 9.86 -10.39
N ASN A 121 10.01 9.93 -11.70
CA ASN A 121 10.47 8.76 -12.44
C ASN A 121 11.86 8.41 -11.89
N ILE A 122 11.89 7.69 -10.77
CA ILE A 122 13.10 7.31 -10.07
C ILE A 122 13.75 6.25 -10.92
N THR A 123 14.89 6.59 -11.50
CA THR A 123 15.67 5.65 -12.30
C THR A 123 16.28 4.56 -11.41
N ASP A 124 16.61 3.40 -11.99
CA ASP A 124 17.32 2.35 -11.26
C ASP A 124 18.68 2.86 -10.75
N GLU A 125 19.34 3.76 -11.48
CA GLU A 125 20.60 4.39 -11.06
C GLU A 125 20.43 5.23 -9.79
N GLU A 126 19.34 5.99 -9.67
CA GLU A 126 19.03 6.74 -8.44
C GLU A 126 18.77 5.82 -7.25
N LEU A 127 18.10 4.67 -7.45
CA LEU A 127 17.88 3.70 -6.38
C LEU A 127 19.19 3.04 -5.94
N LEU A 128 20.08 2.73 -6.89
CA LEU A 128 21.42 2.19 -6.60
C LEU A 128 22.27 3.19 -5.80
N LEU A 129 22.32 4.45 -6.21
CA LEU A 129 23.06 5.50 -5.48
C LEU A 129 22.46 5.73 -4.09
N LEU A 130 21.13 5.84 -4.00
CA LEU A 130 20.46 6.04 -2.72
C LEU A 130 20.71 4.89 -1.75
N SER A 131 20.55 3.64 -2.19
CA SER A 131 20.77 2.48 -1.33
C SER A 131 22.20 2.38 -0.81
N GLU A 132 23.19 2.75 -1.63
CA GLU A 132 24.60 2.85 -1.20
C GLU A 132 24.80 3.95 -0.15
N GLU A 133 24.16 5.11 -0.33
CA GLU A 133 24.20 6.20 0.66
C GLU A 133 23.52 5.81 1.98
N LEU A 134 22.38 5.12 1.93
CA LEU A 134 21.69 4.63 3.14
C LEU A 134 22.57 3.63 3.90
N TYR A 135 23.28 2.75 3.18
CA TYR A 135 24.25 1.83 3.79
C TYR A 135 25.39 2.59 4.47
N ALA A 136 25.98 3.58 3.81
CA ALA A 136 27.06 4.38 4.39
C ALA A 136 26.63 5.14 5.67
N LEU A 137 25.32 5.33 5.87
CA LEU A 137 24.72 5.94 7.05
C LEU A 137 24.28 4.91 8.11
N ASP A 138 24.42 3.60 7.86
CA ASP A 138 24.06 2.52 8.78
C ASP A 138 25.10 2.34 9.89
N THR A 139 25.19 3.33 10.78
CA THR A 139 26.12 3.30 11.92
C THR A 139 25.79 2.24 12.97
N ASN A 140 24.58 1.64 12.88
CA ASN A 140 24.13 0.57 13.76
C ASN A 140 24.25 -0.82 13.10
N ASN A 141 24.93 -0.92 11.95
CA ASN A 141 25.28 -2.19 11.35
C ASN A 141 26.24 -2.98 12.27
N VAL A 142 25.99 -4.28 12.39
CA VAL A 142 26.70 -5.18 13.31
C VAL A 142 27.27 -6.41 12.61
N ALA A 143 27.42 -6.39 11.29
CA ALA A 143 27.95 -7.52 10.52
C ALA A 143 29.31 -8.01 11.04
N SER A 144 30.19 -7.08 11.44
CA SER A 144 31.51 -7.41 12.02
C SER A 144 31.45 -8.15 13.37
N LEU A 145 30.30 -8.13 14.03
CA LEU A 145 30.04 -8.79 15.32
C LEU A 145 29.40 -10.18 15.15
N ILE A 146 29.15 -10.62 13.91
CA ILE A 146 28.46 -11.86 13.58
C ILE A 146 29.43 -12.85 12.93
N SER A 147 29.41 -14.09 13.39
CA SER A 147 30.06 -15.22 12.74
C SER A 147 29.02 -16.26 12.35
N LEU A 148 29.02 -16.66 11.09
CA LEU A 148 28.08 -17.65 10.54
C LEU A 148 28.76 -19.00 10.30
N ASP A 149 28.01 -20.08 10.54
CA ASP A 149 28.29 -21.41 10.00
C ASP A 149 27.31 -21.70 8.85
N LYS A 150 27.67 -21.26 7.65
CA LYS A 150 26.82 -21.36 6.44
C LYS A 150 26.50 -22.81 6.06
N GLN A 151 27.37 -23.75 6.42
CA GLN A 151 27.25 -25.18 6.12
C GLN A 151 27.10 -25.45 4.61
N ALA A 152 26.21 -26.34 4.17
CA ALA A 152 26.13 -26.77 2.77
C ALA A 152 24.96 -26.13 2.01
N THR A 153 25.11 -26.10 0.68
CA THR A 153 24.08 -25.65 -0.26
C THR A 153 22.90 -26.61 -0.31
N THR A 154 21.71 -26.08 -0.56
CA THR A 154 20.47 -26.82 -0.71
C THR A 154 19.51 -26.13 -1.69
N SER A 155 18.32 -26.69 -1.92
CA SER A 155 17.28 -26.13 -2.80
C SER A 155 15.93 -25.97 -2.09
N SER A 156 14.98 -25.26 -2.72
CA SER A 156 13.62 -25.12 -2.22
C SER A 156 12.81 -26.43 -2.24
N HIS A 157 13.26 -27.43 -2.99
CA HIS A 157 12.59 -28.73 -3.14
C HIS A 157 13.23 -29.84 -2.30
N ASP A 158 14.42 -29.59 -1.76
CA ASP A 158 15.14 -30.53 -0.92
C ASP A 158 14.37 -30.78 0.39
N THR A 159 14.50 -32.00 0.91
CA THR A 159 13.82 -32.43 2.14
C THR A 159 14.79 -32.95 3.20
N ASP A 160 16.04 -33.12 2.82
CA ASP A 160 17.13 -33.51 3.70
C ASP A 160 17.65 -32.32 4.50
N ASP A 161 18.43 -32.62 5.53
CA ASP A 161 19.12 -31.61 6.31
C ASP A 161 20.56 -31.46 5.81
N ARG A 162 20.87 -30.28 5.27
CA ARG A 162 22.22 -29.91 4.80
C ARG A 162 22.95 -29.00 5.76
N ALA A 163 22.37 -28.72 6.91
CA ALA A 163 22.92 -27.84 7.92
C ALA A 163 22.57 -28.33 9.34
N PRO A 164 23.21 -29.42 9.82
CA PRO A 164 22.91 -29.99 11.13
C PRO A 164 23.26 -29.09 12.33
N ASN A 165 23.95 -27.97 12.12
CA ASN A 165 24.29 -26.98 13.15
C ASN A 165 23.47 -25.68 12.96
N PRO A 166 23.38 -24.82 14.00
CA PRO A 166 22.87 -23.46 13.86
C PRO A 166 23.61 -22.64 12.79
N LEU A 167 22.90 -21.74 12.11
CA LEU A 167 23.48 -20.77 11.17
C LEU A 167 24.37 -19.76 11.92
N PHE A 168 23.92 -19.26 13.07
CA PHE A 168 24.69 -18.29 13.86
C PHE A 168 25.67 -19.02 14.78
N LYS A 169 26.94 -19.09 14.35
CA LYS A 169 28.02 -19.64 15.17
C LYS A 169 28.28 -18.79 16.41
N SER A 170 28.26 -17.47 16.26
CA SER A 170 28.32 -16.51 17.37
C SER A 170 27.84 -15.14 16.96
N VAL A 171 27.18 -14.42 17.88
CA VAL A 171 26.85 -13.00 17.77
C VAL A 171 27.35 -12.32 19.02
N ALA A 172 28.16 -11.27 18.89
CA ALA A 172 28.66 -10.54 20.05
C ALA A 172 27.51 -9.81 20.77
N PRO A 173 27.45 -9.78 22.12
CA PRO A 173 26.41 -9.07 22.86
C PRO A 173 26.25 -7.60 22.48
N GLU A 174 27.34 -6.96 22.05
CA GLU A 174 27.41 -5.59 21.58
C GLU A 174 26.47 -5.33 20.39
N ALA A 175 26.12 -6.36 19.62
CA ALA A 175 25.22 -6.26 18.48
C ALA A 175 23.79 -5.78 18.84
N PHE A 176 23.40 -5.90 20.11
CA PHE A 176 22.07 -5.54 20.61
C PHE A 176 22.08 -4.28 21.48
N THR A 177 23.16 -3.49 21.44
CA THR A 177 23.30 -2.33 22.34
C THR A 177 22.67 -1.04 21.81
N SER A 178 22.49 -0.92 20.49
CA SER A 178 21.84 0.26 19.88
C SER A 178 20.41 0.43 20.38
N SER A 179 19.92 1.67 20.44
CA SER A 179 18.55 1.93 20.88
C SER A 179 17.52 1.28 19.95
N THR A 180 17.77 1.30 18.65
CA THR A 180 16.86 0.75 17.65
C THR A 180 16.79 -0.78 17.72
N SER A 181 17.91 -1.48 17.92
CA SER A 181 17.91 -2.93 18.13
C SER A 181 17.16 -3.33 19.39
N ARG A 182 17.37 -2.65 20.53
CA ARG A 182 16.64 -2.98 21.77
C ARG A 182 15.14 -2.72 21.67
N LEU A 183 14.75 -1.64 21.00
CA LEU A 183 13.34 -1.32 20.79
C LEU A 183 12.69 -2.30 19.81
N PHE A 184 13.41 -2.75 18.78
CA PHE A 184 12.96 -3.85 17.93
C PHE A 184 12.72 -5.13 18.72
N GLU A 185 13.62 -5.51 19.64
CA GLU A 185 13.40 -6.64 20.54
C GLU A 185 12.17 -6.46 21.45
N THR A 186 11.88 -5.23 21.87
CA THR A 186 10.67 -4.93 22.66
C THR A 186 9.40 -5.19 21.84
N LEU A 187 9.37 -4.79 20.56
CA LEU A 187 8.22 -5.06 19.69
C LEU A 187 8.01 -6.56 19.44
N ARG A 188 9.12 -7.29 19.27
CA ARG A 188 9.10 -8.74 19.05
C ARG A 188 8.40 -9.50 20.18
N ASP A 189 8.61 -9.08 21.43
CA ASP A 189 8.12 -9.80 22.61
C ASP A 189 6.61 -9.67 22.83
N ASN A 190 5.93 -8.78 22.10
CA ASN A 190 4.48 -8.60 22.19
C ASN A 190 3.68 -9.49 21.21
N TYR A 191 4.35 -10.09 20.23
CA TYR A 191 3.67 -10.62 19.05
C TYR A 191 3.14 -12.05 19.20
N ASN A 192 1.95 -12.32 18.63
CA ASN A 192 1.39 -13.66 18.50
C ASN A 192 1.70 -14.27 17.12
N ARG A 193 2.42 -15.39 17.10
CA ARG A 193 2.86 -16.04 15.85
C ARG A 193 1.74 -16.73 15.04
N GLU A 194 0.62 -17.07 15.67
CA GLU A 194 -0.46 -17.85 15.06
C GLU A 194 -1.48 -16.92 14.37
N MET A 195 -1.69 -17.08 13.06
CA MET A 195 -2.72 -16.31 12.35
C MET A 195 -4.15 -16.71 12.77
N GLY A 196 -5.07 -15.75 12.69
CA GLY A 196 -6.49 -15.95 12.98
C GLY A 196 -6.92 -15.69 14.43
N GLU A 197 -5.98 -15.33 15.31
CA GLU A 197 -6.27 -14.70 16.60
C GLU A 197 -6.18 -13.18 16.43
N ALA A 198 -7.07 -12.42 17.07
CA ALA A 198 -7.04 -10.97 16.95
C ALA A 198 -5.80 -10.43 17.65
N GLU A 199 -5.07 -9.54 16.98
CA GLU A 199 -3.96 -8.84 17.60
C GLU A 199 -4.47 -7.99 18.77
N ASP A 200 -3.85 -8.16 19.93
CA ASP A 200 -4.00 -7.21 21.02
C ASP A 200 -3.24 -5.94 20.57
N ASN A 201 -3.99 -4.92 20.17
CA ASN A 201 -3.43 -3.60 19.82
C ASN A 201 -3.65 -2.65 21.00
N THR A 202 -3.07 -3.00 22.15
CA THR A 202 -3.23 -2.27 23.39
C THR A 202 -2.57 -0.89 23.31
N GLU A 203 -2.95 0.02 24.20
CA GLU A 203 -2.28 1.32 24.33
C GLU A 203 -0.77 1.17 24.60
N LYS A 204 -0.35 0.05 25.22
CA LYS A 204 1.06 -0.24 25.49
C LYS A 204 1.81 -0.59 24.20
N GLU A 205 1.28 -1.48 23.35
CA GLU A 205 1.90 -1.82 22.07
C GLU A 205 1.96 -0.60 21.15
N GLN A 206 0.89 0.20 21.08
CA GLN A 206 0.91 1.45 20.30
C GLN A 206 1.99 2.42 20.78
N ALA A 207 2.18 2.52 22.11
CA ALA A 207 3.25 3.34 22.67
C ALA A 207 4.64 2.78 22.34
N GLU A 208 4.83 1.46 22.39
CA GLU A 208 6.10 0.81 22.02
C GLU A 208 6.43 1.00 20.55
N VAL A 209 5.44 0.85 19.65
CA VAL A 209 5.58 1.16 18.21
C VAL A 209 5.96 2.63 18.02
N SER A 210 5.26 3.56 18.69
CA SER A 210 5.55 4.99 18.58
C SER A 210 6.98 5.33 19.02
N VAL A 211 7.46 4.75 20.12
CA VAL A 211 8.84 4.94 20.61
C VAL A 211 9.86 4.33 19.64
N PHE A 212 9.58 3.15 19.08
CA PHE A 212 10.44 2.55 18.05
C PHE A 212 10.53 3.45 16.82
N LEU A 213 9.39 3.91 16.29
CA LEU A 213 9.32 4.82 15.15
C LEU A 213 10.09 6.12 15.41
N ASP A 214 9.93 6.74 16.57
CA ASP A 214 10.67 7.95 16.92
C ASP A 214 12.18 7.69 16.98
N SER A 215 12.61 6.55 17.53
CA SER A 215 14.03 6.19 17.60
C SER A 215 14.63 5.95 16.21
N ILE A 216 13.94 5.25 15.30
CA ILE A 216 14.48 5.02 13.95
C ILE A 216 14.45 6.29 13.11
N MET A 217 13.43 7.15 13.26
CA MET A 217 13.33 8.42 12.54
C MET A 217 14.44 9.41 12.94
N ALA A 218 14.99 9.28 14.14
CA ALA A 218 16.12 10.08 14.60
C ALA A 218 17.47 9.70 13.93
N THR A 219 17.52 8.59 13.19
CA THR A 219 18.75 8.12 12.52
C THR A 219 19.02 8.89 11.23
N SER A 220 20.30 8.97 10.85
CA SER A 220 20.71 9.59 9.59
C SER A 220 20.14 8.88 8.36
N ILE A 221 19.94 7.55 8.43
CA ILE A 221 19.31 6.75 7.36
C ILE A 221 17.91 7.28 7.08
N MET A 222 17.07 7.38 8.11
CA MET A 222 15.68 7.81 7.95
C MET A 222 15.56 9.29 7.60
N ALA A 223 16.46 10.14 8.11
CA ALA A 223 16.54 11.53 7.67
C ALA A 223 16.88 11.64 6.17
N ARG A 224 17.84 10.84 5.69
CA ARG A 224 18.26 10.79 4.28
C ARG A 224 17.14 10.25 3.38
N LEU A 225 16.41 9.21 3.81
CA LEU A 225 15.26 8.68 3.10
C LEU A 225 14.10 9.70 3.05
N ALA A 226 13.80 10.37 4.17
CA ALA A 226 12.74 11.37 4.24
C ALA A 226 13.01 12.56 3.31
N GLY A 227 14.26 13.01 3.25
CA GLY A 227 14.71 14.05 2.31
C GLY A 227 14.45 13.66 0.86
N PHE A 228 14.85 12.44 0.47
CA PHE A 228 14.63 11.91 -0.87
C PHE A 228 13.14 11.81 -1.22
N MET A 229 12.33 11.24 -0.32
CA MET A 229 10.89 11.08 -0.52
C MET A 229 10.17 12.42 -0.68
N THR A 230 10.62 13.44 0.06
CA THR A 230 10.10 14.82 -0.03
C THR A 230 10.51 15.49 -1.33
N GLU A 231 11.80 15.42 -1.70
CA GLU A 231 12.34 16.01 -2.93
C GLU A 231 11.65 15.44 -4.17
N LYS A 232 11.45 14.13 -4.18
CA LYS A 232 10.83 13.38 -5.29
C LYS A 232 9.31 13.34 -5.24
N ARG A 233 8.70 13.95 -4.20
CA ARG A 233 7.24 14.00 -3.97
C ARG A 233 6.59 12.62 -3.99
N LEU A 234 7.25 11.65 -3.37
CA LEU A 234 6.81 10.25 -3.36
C LEU A 234 5.79 9.94 -2.26
N ILE A 235 5.68 10.81 -1.25
CA ILE A 235 4.78 10.62 -0.11
C ILE A 235 3.98 11.90 0.16
N ASN A 236 2.77 11.72 0.67
CA ASN A 236 1.95 12.80 1.22
C ASN A 236 2.13 12.83 2.74
N GLY A 237 2.72 13.90 3.27
CA GLY A 237 2.97 14.06 4.70
C GLY A 237 4.41 13.70 5.11
N THR A 238 4.57 13.03 6.25
CA THR A 238 5.89 12.71 6.82
C THR A 238 6.25 11.25 6.59
N LEU A 239 7.55 10.95 6.44
CA LEU A 239 8.02 9.57 6.31
C LEU A 239 7.60 8.71 7.50
N ARG A 240 7.64 9.27 8.72
CA ARG A 240 7.18 8.59 9.94
C ARG A 240 5.73 8.11 9.80
N GLY A 241 4.81 9.01 9.45
CA GLY A 241 3.40 8.66 9.29
C GLY A 241 3.16 7.69 8.14
N THR A 242 3.92 7.81 7.05
CA THR A 242 3.88 6.86 5.95
C THR A 242 4.35 5.46 6.37
N ILE A 243 5.45 5.35 7.13
CA ILE A 243 5.93 4.07 7.65
C ILE A 243 4.93 3.49 8.64
N GLU A 244 4.40 4.29 9.57
CA GLU A 244 3.37 3.88 10.52
C GLU A 244 2.17 3.27 9.79
N GLN A 245 1.68 3.95 8.76
CA GLN A 245 0.57 3.45 7.93
C GLN A 245 0.93 2.15 7.21
N ILE A 246 2.06 2.11 6.49
CA ILE A 246 2.41 0.97 5.62
C ILE A 246 2.71 -0.29 6.43
N TRP A 247 3.41 -0.14 7.56
CA TRP A 247 3.99 -1.26 8.30
C TRP A 247 3.16 -1.68 9.51
N PHE A 248 2.49 -0.75 10.20
CA PHE A 248 1.85 -1.01 11.49
C PHE A 248 0.32 -0.94 11.45
N THR A 249 -0.29 -0.65 10.28
CA THR A 249 -1.74 -0.81 10.13
C THR A 249 -2.08 -2.30 10.16
N VAL A 250 -2.92 -2.70 11.12
CA VAL A 250 -3.41 -4.08 11.22
C VAL A 250 -4.46 -4.34 10.15
N TYR A 251 -4.36 -5.49 9.48
CA TYR A 251 -5.29 -6.01 8.49
C TYR A 251 -5.54 -7.50 8.72
N SER A 252 -6.50 -8.07 7.98
CA SER A 252 -6.92 -9.47 8.13
C SER A 252 -6.34 -10.34 7.02
N ARG A 253 -5.46 -11.29 7.34
CA ARG A 253 -4.98 -12.30 6.37
C ARG A 253 -5.85 -13.54 6.30
N THR A 254 -6.58 -13.85 7.38
CA THR A 254 -7.44 -15.02 7.45
C THR A 254 -8.79 -14.70 8.11
N GLY A 255 -9.88 -15.11 7.49
CA GLY A 255 -11.20 -15.17 8.16
C GLY A 255 -11.82 -13.83 8.56
N GLY A 256 -11.28 -12.68 8.14
CA GLY A 256 -11.81 -11.36 8.50
C GLY A 256 -11.34 -10.86 9.87
N VAL A 257 -10.43 -11.56 10.54
CA VAL A 257 -9.86 -11.19 11.84
C VAL A 257 -8.65 -10.29 11.60
N LEU A 258 -8.60 -9.11 12.23
CA LEU A 258 -7.43 -8.24 12.19
C LEU A 258 -6.31 -8.90 13.01
N ASP A 259 -5.42 -9.61 12.32
CA ASP A 259 -4.48 -10.59 12.88
C ASP A 259 -3.03 -10.37 12.41
N SER A 260 -2.77 -9.30 11.65
CA SER A 260 -1.48 -9.14 10.97
C SER A 260 -1.19 -7.69 10.59
N SER A 261 0.09 -7.35 10.57
CA SER A 261 0.63 -6.12 9.99
C SER A 261 1.83 -6.41 9.08
N GLY A 262 2.23 -5.42 8.27
CA GLY A 262 3.41 -5.56 7.41
C GLY A 262 4.70 -5.79 8.21
N PHE A 263 4.82 -5.15 9.37
CA PHE A 263 5.97 -5.30 10.27
C PHE A 263 6.05 -6.72 10.81
N GLU A 264 4.97 -7.22 11.41
CA GLU A 264 4.90 -8.55 11.99
C GLU A 264 5.19 -9.62 10.96
N HIS A 265 4.50 -9.56 9.81
CA HIS A 265 4.71 -10.53 8.74
C HIS A 265 6.17 -10.56 8.29
N VAL A 266 6.74 -9.42 7.91
CA VAL A 266 8.09 -9.38 7.31
C VAL A 266 9.17 -9.68 8.35
N PHE A 267 9.14 -9.03 9.50
CA PHE A 267 10.22 -9.11 10.48
C PHE A 267 10.09 -10.30 11.44
N LEU A 268 8.88 -10.61 11.90
CA LEU A 268 8.64 -11.62 12.93
C LEU A 268 8.19 -12.97 12.35
N GLY A 269 7.44 -12.93 11.25
CA GLY A 269 6.94 -14.12 10.58
C GLY A 269 5.66 -14.68 11.21
N GLU A 270 4.93 -15.45 10.42
CA GLU A 270 3.61 -15.96 10.76
C GLU A 270 3.50 -17.45 10.43
N LEU A 271 2.70 -18.18 11.21
CA LEU A 271 2.36 -19.57 10.89
C LEU A 271 1.01 -19.65 10.19
N LYS A 272 1.00 -20.24 8.99
CA LYS A 272 -0.21 -20.72 8.31
C LYS A 272 -0.15 -22.22 8.16
N GLU A 273 -0.98 -22.92 8.93
CA GLU A 273 -0.98 -24.39 8.94
C GLU A 273 0.42 -24.95 9.25
N ASN A 274 1.14 -25.48 8.26
CA ASN A 274 2.50 -26.01 8.40
C ASN A 274 3.53 -25.23 7.55
N ILE A 275 3.21 -23.98 7.19
CA ILE A 275 4.06 -23.12 6.35
C ILE A 275 4.34 -21.82 7.09
N VAL A 276 5.61 -21.41 7.06
CA VAL A 276 6.05 -20.12 7.59
C VAL A 276 5.87 -19.04 6.51
N GLY A 277 5.07 -18.02 6.82
CA GLY A 277 4.94 -16.79 6.04
C GLY A 277 5.88 -15.71 6.55
N GLY A 278 6.39 -14.86 5.64
CA GLY A 278 7.27 -13.76 6.01
C GLY A 278 8.56 -14.25 6.67
N PHE A 279 8.93 -13.73 7.84
CA PHE A 279 10.13 -14.14 8.60
C PHE A 279 11.45 -13.90 7.84
N HIS A 280 11.83 -12.63 7.72
CA HIS A 280 12.97 -12.18 6.90
C HIS A 280 14.03 -11.37 7.67
N ASN A 281 13.93 -11.27 8.99
CA ASN A 281 14.86 -10.50 9.81
C ASN A 281 15.83 -11.38 10.61
N TRP A 282 17.12 -11.01 10.60
CA TRP A 282 18.16 -11.80 11.25
C TRP A 282 18.14 -11.73 12.78
N ILE A 283 17.69 -10.63 13.39
CA ILE A 283 17.60 -10.53 14.86
C ILE A 283 16.58 -11.55 15.34
N ASN A 284 15.39 -11.56 14.72
CA ASN A 284 14.37 -12.54 15.06
C ASN A 284 14.82 -13.98 14.77
N PHE A 285 15.46 -14.22 13.62
CA PHE A 285 16.00 -15.55 13.29
C PHE A 285 17.00 -16.02 14.33
N TYR A 286 17.96 -15.17 14.71
CA TYR A 286 18.96 -15.51 15.71
C TYR A 286 18.32 -15.82 17.07
N ARG A 287 17.33 -15.04 17.51
CA ARG A 287 16.63 -15.28 18.78
C ARG A 287 15.83 -16.59 18.77
N GLU A 288 15.13 -16.89 17.68
CA GLU A 288 14.39 -18.16 17.54
C GLU A 288 15.33 -19.37 17.40
N GLU A 289 16.48 -19.21 16.77
CA GLU A 289 17.50 -20.26 16.70
C GLU A 289 18.12 -20.52 18.09
N GLN A 290 18.42 -19.47 18.86
CA GLN A 290 18.87 -19.61 20.25
C GLN A 290 17.83 -20.28 21.16
N ALA A 291 16.54 -20.04 20.90
CA ALA A 291 15.44 -20.68 21.60
C ALA A 291 15.22 -22.15 21.17
N GLY A 292 15.89 -22.62 20.12
CA GLY A 292 15.73 -23.97 19.57
C GLY A 292 14.47 -24.15 18.73
N ASN A 293 13.84 -23.05 18.31
CA ASN A 293 12.61 -23.06 17.52
C ASN A 293 12.88 -23.08 16.02
N ILE A 294 14.07 -22.63 15.61
CA ILE A 294 14.55 -22.70 14.23
C ILE A 294 15.46 -23.89 14.01
N ASP A 295 15.24 -24.53 12.86
CA ASP A 295 16.07 -25.56 12.30
C ASP A 295 16.52 -25.14 10.89
N TYR A 296 17.70 -24.52 10.81
CA TYR A 296 18.32 -24.08 9.56
C TYR A 296 18.71 -25.29 8.71
N LYS A 297 18.32 -25.33 7.44
CA LYS A 297 18.49 -26.50 6.57
C LYS A 297 19.55 -26.34 5.47
N GLY A 298 20.24 -25.21 5.44
CA GLY A 298 21.25 -24.87 4.44
C GLY A 298 20.88 -23.65 3.62
N TYR A 299 21.87 -23.11 2.91
CA TYR A 299 21.71 -21.93 2.08
C TYR A 299 21.35 -22.35 0.66
N ILE A 300 20.53 -21.54 -0.01
CA ILE A 300 20.24 -21.68 -1.43
C ILE A 300 21.25 -20.82 -2.21
N ASP A 301 21.34 -19.55 -1.83
CA ASP A 301 22.28 -18.59 -2.42
C ASP A 301 22.56 -17.44 -1.45
N TYR A 302 23.62 -16.67 -1.68
CA TYR A 302 23.93 -15.48 -0.89
C TYR A 302 24.78 -14.45 -1.66
N VAL A 303 24.61 -13.18 -1.30
CA VAL A 303 25.57 -12.11 -1.64
C VAL A 303 26.38 -11.79 -0.40
N ASP A 304 27.71 -11.91 -0.51
CA ASP A 304 28.63 -11.37 0.49
C ASP A 304 28.78 -9.87 0.25
N LEU A 305 28.31 -9.06 1.21
CA LEU A 305 28.38 -7.60 1.14
C LEU A 305 29.62 -7.05 1.87
N GLY A 306 30.59 -7.91 2.22
CA GLY A 306 31.79 -7.52 2.96
C GLY A 306 31.46 -7.00 4.36
N GLU A 307 31.92 -5.78 4.68
CA GLU A 307 31.70 -5.16 5.99
C GLU A 307 30.22 -4.84 6.28
N ALA A 308 29.35 -4.85 5.26
CA ALA A 308 27.91 -4.64 5.41
C ALA A 308 27.14 -5.92 5.80
N GLY A 309 27.80 -7.08 5.78
CA GLY A 309 27.20 -8.37 6.11
C GLY A 309 26.80 -9.18 4.89
N HIS A 310 25.60 -9.75 4.89
CA HIS A 310 25.15 -10.64 3.83
C HIS A 310 23.69 -10.39 3.45
N VAL A 311 23.35 -10.65 2.18
CA VAL A 311 21.99 -11.02 1.78
C VAL A 311 21.95 -12.52 1.61
N PHE A 312 21.06 -13.19 2.34
CA PHE A 312 21.01 -14.64 2.41
C PHE A 312 19.69 -15.16 1.85
N THR A 313 19.71 -16.24 1.08
CA THR A 313 18.54 -17.05 0.74
C THR A 313 18.74 -18.44 1.34
N ASN A 314 17.77 -18.95 2.11
CA ASN A 314 17.91 -20.22 2.81
C ASN A 314 16.62 -21.06 2.83
N ARG A 315 16.76 -22.30 3.28
CA ARG A 315 15.64 -23.12 3.76
C ARG A 315 15.77 -23.28 5.27
N PHE A 316 14.65 -23.22 5.99
CA PHE A 316 14.61 -23.55 7.41
C PHE A 316 13.22 -24.06 7.80
N SER A 317 13.12 -24.59 9.01
CA SER A 317 11.82 -24.84 9.67
C SER A 317 11.73 -24.00 10.94
N TRP A 318 10.51 -23.62 11.31
CA TRP A 318 10.19 -22.88 12.54
C TRP A 318 9.04 -23.59 13.25
N PHE A 319 9.27 -24.12 14.46
CA PHE A 319 8.30 -24.98 15.16
C PHE A 319 7.72 -26.09 14.26
N ASP A 320 8.59 -26.81 13.52
CA ASP A 320 8.25 -27.84 12.54
C ASP A 320 7.52 -27.37 11.26
N ALA A 321 7.06 -26.12 11.20
CA ALA A 321 6.52 -25.53 9.99
C ALA A 321 7.65 -25.20 9.01
N LYS A 322 7.42 -25.42 7.71
CA LYS A 322 8.46 -25.32 6.70
C LYS A 322 8.51 -23.94 6.07
N LYS A 323 9.73 -23.47 5.82
CA LYS A 323 10.02 -22.31 4.95
C LYS A 323 10.93 -22.76 3.79
N PRO A 324 10.36 -23.19 2.66
CA PRO A 324 11.14 -23.69 1.52
C PRO A 324 12.09 -22.64 0.93
N ILE A 325 11.68 -21.37 0.98
CA ILE A 325 12.48 -20.22 0.58
C ILE A 325 12.28 -19.13 1.64
N GLY A 326 13.33 -18.90 2.40
CA GLY A 326 13.50 -17.78 3.31
C GLY A 326 14.73 -16.98 2.93
N GLY A 327 15.09 -16.05 3.81
CA GLY A 327 16.23 -15.18 3.56
C GLY A 327 16.01 -13.79 4.12
N GLY A 328 17.03 -12.97 4.01
CA GLY A 328 17.06 -11.64 4.62
C GLY A 328 18.45 -11.05 4.61
N TYR A 329 18.55 -9.86 5.17
CA TYR A 329 19.83 -9.29 5.54
C TYR A 329 20.40 -10.02 6.76
N ILE A 330 21.72 -10.08 6.88
CA ILE A 330 22.42 -10.47 8.11
C ILE A 330 23.38 -9.35 8.47
N GLY A 331 23.18 -8.76 9.66
CA GLY A 331 24.04 -7.71 10.22
C GLY A 331 23.53 -6.29 10.02
N ALA A 332 22.57 -6.07 9.12
CA ALA A 332 21.91 -4.78 8.94
C ALA A 332 21.16 -4.32 10.21
N SER A 333 21.06 -3.01 10.43
CA SER A 333 20.23 -2.47 11.51
C SER A 333 18.73 -2.52 11.16
N PRO A 334 17.83 -2.52 12.17
CA PRO A 334 16.38 -2.48 11.94
C PRO A 334 15.94 -1.29 11.06
N GLU A 335 16.52 -0.11 11.28
CA GLU A 335 16.22 1.09 10.51
C GLU A 335 16.71 1.01 9.06
N PHE A 336 17.83 0.33 8.78
CA PHE A 336 18.30 0.11 7.42
C PHE A 336 17.36 -0.83 6.66
N GLU A 337 17.02 -1.99 7.24
CA GLU A 337 16.08 -2.94 6.61
C GLU A 337 14.73 -2.27 6.33
N LEU A 338 14.17 -1.56 7.31
CA LEU A 338 12.89 -0.86 7.15
C LEU A 338 12.98 0.24 6.10
N ALA A 339 14.08 1.00 6.04
CA ALA A 339 14.29 2.05 5.04
C ALA A 339 14.37 1.48 3.62
N MET A 340 15.15 0.41 3.43
CA MET A 340 15.33 -0.24 2.14
C MET A 340 14.02 -0.85 1.61
N PHE A 341 13.28 -1.55 2.47
CA PHE A 341 11.98 -2.11 2.11
C PHE A 341 10.94 -1.01 1.82
N THR A 342 10.91 0.06 2.62
CA THR A 342 10.01 1.21 2.39
C THR A 342 10.33 1.93 1.08
N LEU A 343 11.62 2.15 0.79
CA LEU A 343 12.07 2.75 -0.46
C LEU A 343 11.55 1.95 -1.66
N CYS A 344 11.77 0.64 -1.65
CA CYS A 344 11.36 -0.23 -2.74
C CYS A 344 9.84 -0.38 -2.86
N PHE A 345 9.11 -0.44 -1.74
CA PHE A 345 7.65 -0.51 -1.76
C PHE A 345 7.02 0.74 -2.40
N ILE A 346 7.57 1.92 -2.11
CA ILE A 346 7.06 3.18 -2.66
C ILE A 346 7.47 3.37 -4.13
N THR A 347 8.70 3.02 -4.49
CA THR A 347 9.26 3.34 -5.82
C THR A 347 9.08 2.23 -6.86
N ARG A 348 8.87 0.98 -6.41
CA ARG A 348 8.72 -0.23 -7.23
C ARG A 348 7.70 -1.20 -6.60
N PRO A 349 6.46 -0.77 -6.30
CA PRO A 349 5.45 -1.66 -5.73
C PRO A 349 5.22 -2.87 -6.62
N ASN A 350 5.11 -4.06 -6.02
CA ASN A 350 4.87 -5.33 -6.71
C ASN A 350 5.90 -5.68 -7.80
N SER A 351 7.05 -5.03 -7.81
CA SER A 351 8.09 -5.16 -8.83
C SER A 351 9.46 -5.34 -8.20
N LEU A 352 10.40 -5.92 -8.96
CA LEU A 352 11.78 -6.02 -8.52
C LEU A 352 12.42 -4.63 -8.43
N CYS A 353 12.90 -4.30 -7.24
CA CYS A 353 13.61 -3.08 -6.94
C CYS A 353 15.11 -3.36 -6.88
N ARG A 354 15.89 -2.85 -7.84
CA ARG A 354 17.34 -3.03 -7.86
C ARG A 354 18.01 -2.05 -6.92
N VAL A 355 18.85 -2.58 -6.05
CA VAL A 355 19.58 -1.83 -5.02
C VAL A 355 21.01 -2.36 -4.92
N GLN A 356 21.86 -1.62 -4.20
CA GLN A 356 23.20 -2.06 -3.88
C GLN A 356 23.59 -1.71 -2.45
N THR A 357 24.54 -2.45 -1.93
CA THR A 357 25.10 -2.24 -0.61
C THR A 357 26.58 -2.62 -0.66
N ASN A 358 27.45 -1.70 -0.24
CA ASN A 358 28.90 -1.87 -0.30
C ASN A 358 29.40 -2.24 -1.71
N GLY A 359 28.79 -1.66 -2.76
CA GLY A 359 29.13 -1.93 -4.16
C GLY A 359 28.63 -3.27 -4.72
N HIS A 360 27.87 -4.04 -3.96
CA HIS A 360 27.26 -5.29 -4.42
C HIS A 360 25.78 -5.10 -4.72
N SER A 361 25.35 -5.38 -5.96
CA SER A 361 23.96 -5.26 -6.38
C SER A 361 23.14 -6.52 -6.10
N TYR A 362 21.88 -6.30 -5.72
CA TYR A 362 20.86 -7.35 -5.54
C TYR A 362 19.47 -6.72 -5.75
N ALA A 363 18.41 -7.51 -5.62
CA ALA A 363 17.05 -7.02 -5.76
C ALA A 363 16.28 -7.12 -4.43
N ILE A 364 15.27 -6.28 -4.26
CA ILE A 364 14.25 -6.40 -3.22
C ILE A 364 12.91 -6.60 -3.92
N GLN A 365 12.15 -7.60 -3.50
CA GLN A 365 10.76 -7.76 -3.90
C GLN A 365 9.87 -7.25 -2.77
N THR A 366 8.89 -6.44 -3.13
CA THR A 366 7.80 -6.05 -2.22
C THR A 366 6.46 -6.41 -2.84
N TRP A 367 5.46 -6.68 -2.01
CA TRP A 367 4.09 -6.87 -2.43
C TRP A 367 3.18 -6.04 -1.54
N ASP A 368 2.19 -5.40 -2.15
CA ASP A 368 1.12 -4.76 -1.42
C ASP A 368 0.14 -5.78 -0.81
N PHE A 369 -0.69 -5.28 0.10
CA PHE A 369 -1.79 -6.04 0.67
C PHE A 369 -3.10 -5.64 -0.01
N ASP A 370 -3.68 -6.54 -0.81
CA ASP A 370 -4.96 -6.37 -1.51
C ASP A 370 -5.07 -5.08 -2.35
N GLY A 371 -3.98 -4.66 -3.02
CA GLY A 371 -3.95 -3.45 -3.83
C GLY A 371 -4.02 -2.14 -3.04
N LYS A 372 -3.87 -2.21 -1.72
CA LYS A 372 -3.85 -1.03 -0.83
C LYS A 372 -2.40 -0.58 -0.61
N MET A 373 -2.21 0.68 -0.20
CA MET A 373 -0.91 1.19 0.23
C MET A 373 -0.55 0.67 1.65
N LEU A 374 -0.49 -0.64 1.78
CA LEU A 374 -0.14 -1.41 2.98
C LEU A 374 0.83 -2.50 2.54
N LEU A 375 1.85 -2.78 3.34
CA LEU A 375 2.83 -3.79 2.97
C LEU A 375 2.28 -5.18 3.27
N GLY A 376 2.22 -6.02 2.23
CA GLY A 376 1.91 -7.44 2.33
C GLY A 376 3.16 -8.28 2.60
N THR A 377 4.25 -8.06 1.89
CA THR A 377 5.54 -8.69 2.23
C THR A 377 6.70 -7.94 1.58
N ALA A 378 7.90 -8.10 2.13
CA ALA A 378 9.13 -7.56 1.58
C ALA A 378 10.30 -8.50 1.91
N TYR A 379 11.17 -8.75 0.94
CA TYR A 379 12.37 -9.55 1.15
C TYR A 379 13.41 -9.28 0.06
N PRO A 380 14.71 -9.37 0.39
CA PRO A 380 15.75 -9.31 -0.62
C PRO A 380 15.83 -10.61 -1.41
N LEU A 381 16.30 -10.51 -2.65
CA LEU A 381 16.52 -11.59 -3.58
C LEU A 381 17.97 -11.55 -4.05
N VAL A 382 18.64 -12.69 -3.90
CA VAL A 382 19.93 -12.98 -4.50
C VAL A 382 19.67 -13.41 -5.95
N ALA A 383 20.29 -12.72 -6.91
CA ALA A 383 20.01 -12.87 -8.35
C ALA A 383 20.94 -13.86 -9.03
#